data_AF-A0A368FJR4-F1
#
_entry.id   AF-A0A368FJR4-F1
#
_cell.length_a   1.000
_cell.length_b   1.000
_cell.length_c   1.000
_cell.angle_alpha   90.00
_cell.angle_beta   90.00
_cell.angle_gamma   90.00
#
_symmetry.space_group_name_H-M   'P 1'
#
loop_
_entity.id
_entity.type
_entity.pdbx_description
1 polymer ?
#
loop_
_entity_poly.entity_id
_entity_poly.type
_entity_poly.pdbx_seq_one_letter_code
_entity_poly.pdbx_strand_id
1 'polypeptide(L)' 'MEWLTCSPDATPMENLWDILVREIYSQGRTFSNTAELKAAITNAWSQVDHEILERLVNSMPHRIFEIISKHGGPIRD' A
#
# COMPACT_ATOMS: atom_id res chain seq x y z
N MET A 1 0.81 1.80 20.46
CA MET A 1 1.48 1.91 19.16
C MET A 1 1.38 3.37 18.76
N GLU A 2 2.47 4.13 18.93
CA GLU A 2 2.48 5.55 18.56
C GLU A 2 2.57 5.63 17.04
N TRP A 3 1.54 6.18 16.42
CA TRP A 3 1.51 6.43 14.98
C TRP A 3 2.38 7.64 14.67
N LEU A 4 3.33 7.51 13.76
CA LEU A 4 4.13 8.64 13.29
C LEU A 4 3.25 9.51 12.39
N THR A 5 2.56 10.47 13.02
CA THR A 5 1.78 11.50 12.36
C THR A 5 2.70 12.23 11.37
N CYS A 6 2.31 12.24 10.08
CA CYS A 6 3.02 12.85 8.95
C CYS A 6 4.06 12.00 8.17
N SER A 7 4.19 10.69 8.42
CA SER A 7 4.96 9.81 7.52
C SER A 7 4.03 8.85 6.77
N PRO A 8 3.53 9.20 5.56
CA PRO A 8 2.87 8.25 4.65
C PRO A 8 3.71 6.96 4.46
N ASP A 9 5.02 7.15 4.37
CA ASP A 9 6.07 6.12 4.38
C ASP A 9 6.14 5.24 5.63
N ALA A 10 5.40 5.54 6.70
CA ALA A 10 5.29 4.68 7.88
C ALA A 10 4.15 3.67 7.77
N THR A 11 3.39 3.67 6.67
CA THR A 11 2.18 2.86 6.56
C THR A 11 2.36 1.72 5.54
N PRO A 12 2.22 0.45 5.95
CA PRO A 12 2.19 -0.69 5.02
C PRO A 12 1.01 -0.60 4.06
N MET A 13 -0.07 0.05 4.48
CA MET A 13 -1.29 0.20 3.70
C MET A 13 -1.07 0.99 2.41
N GLU A 14 -0.20 1.99 2.37
CA GLU A 14 0.05 2.74 1.12
C GLU A 14 0.67 1.85 0.04
N ASN A 15 1.61 0.96 0.40
CA ASN A 15 2.19 0.01 -0.55
C ASN A 15 1.14 -0.99 -1.05
N LEU A 16 0.23 -1.41 -0.17
CA LEU A 16 -0.88 -2.30 -0.55
C LEU A 16 -1.85 -1.61 -1.50
N TRP A 17 -2.16 -0.33 -1.26
CA TRP A 17 -2.97 0.47 -2.16
C TRP A 17 -2.30 0.64 -3.53
N ASP A 18 -1.00 0.87 -3.60
CA ASP A 18 -0.28 0.96 -4.87
C ASP A 18 -0.36 -0.36 -5.67
N ILE A 19 -0.19 -1.50 -5.00
CA ILE A 19 -0.36 -2.84 -5.62
C ILE A 19 -1.78 -3.01 -6.18
N LEU A 20 -2.80 -2.70 -5.37
CA LEU A 20 -4.19 -2.83 -5.79
C LEU A 20 -4.53 -1.90 -6.96
N VAL A 21 -4.12 -0.64 -6.90
CA VAL A 21 -4.38 0.34 -7.98
C VAL A 21 -3.73 -0.10 -9.28
N ARG A 22 -2.48 -0.59 -9.24
CA ARG A 22 -1.78 -1.13 -10.41
C ARG A 22 -2.51 -2.32 -11.03
N GLU A 23 -3.07 -3.20 -10.22
CA GLU A 23 -3.81 -4.37 -10.69
C GLU A 23 -5.18 -3.96 -11.28
N ILE A 24 -5.94 -3.15 -10.55
CA ILE A 24 -7.29 -2.70 -10.92
C ILE A 24 -7.29 -1.93 -12.24
N TYR A 25 -6.30 -1.05 -12.43
CA TYR A 25 -6.16 -0.20 -13.62
C TYR A 25 -5.13 -0.74 -14.63
N SER A 26 -4.69 -1.99 -14.46
CA SER A 26 -3.78 -2.64 -15.41
C SER A 26 -4.37 -2.61 -16.82
N GLN A 27 -3.49 -2.56 -17.82
CA GLN A 27 -3.85 -2.57 -19.25
C GLN A 27 -4.81 -1.42 -19.67
N GLY A 28 -4.81 -0.29 -18.94
CA GLY A 28 -5.65 0.86 -19.26
C GLY A 28 -7.14 0.64 -19.00
N ARG A 29 -7.48 -0.32 -18.13
CA ARG A 29 -8.87 -0.59 -17.75
C ARG A 29 -9.48 0.67 -17.11
N THR A 30 -10.71 0.99 -17.53
CA THR A 30 -11.52 2.06 -16.94
C THR A 30 -12.86 1.48 -16.49
N PHE A 31 -13.53 2.18 -15.58
CA PHE A 31 -14.81 1.75 -15.00
C PHE A 31 -15.85 2.83 -15.24
N SER A 32 -17.04 2.43 -15.69
CA SER A 32 -18.10 3.38 -16.06
C SER A 32 -19.00 3.73 -14.87
N ASN A 33 -18.97 2.92 -13.81
CA ASN A 33 -19.76 3.13 -12.61
C ASN A 33 -19.07 2.57 -11.35
N THR A 34 -19.62 2.97 -10.20
CA THR A 34 -19.07 2.60 -8.89
C THR A 34 -19.23 1.10 -8.59
N ALA A 35 -20.23 0.42 -9.16
CA ALA A 35 -20.46 -1.00 -8.90
C ALA A 35 -19.37 -1.86 -9.57
N GLU A 36 -19.01 -1.55 -10.80
CA GLU A 36 -17.89 -2.19 -11.52
C GLU A 36 -16.56 -1.97 -10.79
N LEU A 37 -16.28 -0.75 -10.36
CA LEU A 37 -15.06 -0.45 -9.59
C LEU A 37 -15.02 -1.23 -8.27
N LYS A 38 -16.14 -1.30 -7.53
CA LYS A 38 -16.22 -2.08 -6.28
C LYS A 38 -15.98 -3.57 -6.51
N ALA A 39 -16.53 -4.12 -7.59
CA ALA A 39 -16.30 -5.52 -7.96
C ALA A 39 -14.83 -5.78 -8.29
N ALA A 40 -14.19 -4.87 -9.05
CA ALA A 40 -12.78 -4.96 -9.38
C ALA A 40 -11.88 -4.86 -8.14
N ILE A 41 -12.17 -3.94 -7.22
CA ILE A 41 -11.44 -3.83 -5.94
C ILE A 41 -11.56 -5.13 -5.13
N THR A 42 -12.77 -5.67 -5.00
CA THR A 42 -13.01 -6.91 -4.25
C THR A 42 -12.26 -8.08 -4.89
N ASN A 43 -12.28 -8.17 -6.22
CA ASN A 43 -11.56 -9.20 -6.95
C ASN A 43 -10.04 -9.07 -6.76
N ALA A 44 -9.47 -7.88 -7.00
CA ALA A 44 -8.05 -7.63 -6.80
C ALA A 44 -7.61 -7.94 -5.37
N TRP A 45 -8.40 -7.54 -4.37
CA TRP A 45 -8.15 -7.88 -2.96
C TRP A 45 -8.10 -9.39 -2.71
N SER A 46 -9.03 -10.16 -3.30
CA SER A 46 -9.07 -11.61 -3.15
C SER A 46 -7.87 -12.34 -3.77
N GLN A 47 -7.16 -11.68 -4.70
CA GLN A 47 -5.96 -12.22 -5.36
C GLN A 47 -4.66 -11.77 -4.69
N VAL A 48 -4.72 -10.92 -3.66
CA VAL A 48 -3.51 -10.54 -2.93
C VAL A 48 -3.01 -11.74 -2.12
N ASP A 49 -1.83 -12.23 -2.49
CA ASP A 49 -1.18 -13.32 -1.78
C ASP A 49 -0.87 -12.96 -0.33
N HIS A 50 -1.04 -13.94 0.56
CA HIS A 50 -0.71 -13.76 1.98
C HIS A 50 0.77 -13.38 2.19
N GLU A 51 1.66 -13.91 1.36
CA GLU A 51 3.10 -13.59 1.39
C GLU A 51 3.36 -12.10 1.15
N ILE A 52 2.56 -11.44 0.29
CA ILE A 52 2.66 -9.99 0.06
C ILE A 52 2.33 -9.23 1.34
N LEU A 53 1.26 -9.63 2.04
CA LEU A 53 0.85 -9.03 3.30
C LEU A 53 1.92 -9.24 4.40
N GLU A 54 2.46 -10.45 4.51
CA GLU A 54 3.54 -10.75 5.46
C GLU A 54 4.79 -9.92 5.17
N ARG A 55 5.21 -9.80 3.92
CA ARG A 55 6.36 -8.96 3.53
C ARG A 55 6.13 -7.50 3.89
N LEU A 56 4.92 -6.98 3.68
CA LEU A 56 4.57 -5.61 4.04
C LEU A 56 4.67 -5.37 5.55
N VAL A 57 4.13 -6.29 6.36
CA VAL A 57 4.21 -6.22 7.83
C VAL A 57 5.66 -6.35 8.30
N ASN A 58 6.41 -7.31 7.76
CA ASN A 58 7.80 -7.57 8.13
C ASN A 58 8.76 -6.44 7.71
N SER A 59 8.37 -5.58 6.76
CA SER A 59 9.15 -4.40 6.37
C SER A 59 9.07 -3.23 7.38
N MET A 60 8.10 -3.25 8.29
CA MET A 60 7.83 -2.12 9.20
C MET A 60 9.00 -1.73 10.10
N PRO A 61 9.70 -2.67 10.77
CA PRO A 61 10.84 -2.32 11.61
C PRO A 61 11.93 -1.57 10.84
N HIS A 62 12.21 -1.99 9.59
CA HIS A 62 13.18 -1.32 8.72
C HIS A 62 12.74 0.10 8.34
N ARG A 63 11.47 0.25 7.93
CA ARG A 63 10.92 1.57 7.55
C ARG A 63 10.94 2.57 8.70
N ILE A 64 10.56 2.13 9.89
CA ILE A 64 10.63 2.96 11.10
C ILE A 64 12.08 3.40 11.35
N PHE A 65 13.05 2.50 11.21
CA PHE A 65 14.46 2.83 11.34
C PHE A 65 14.92 3.88 10.30
N GLU A 66 14.48 3.77 9.05
CA GLU A 66 14.80 4.76 8.01
C GLU A 66 14.19 6.14 8.30
N ILE A 67 12.95 6.20 8.76
CA ILE A 67 12.29 7.46 9.15
C ILE A 67 13.04 8.14 10.29
N ILE A 68 13.43 7.36 11.32
CA ILE A 68 14.23 7.88 12.44
C ILE A 68 15.58 8.41 11.93
N SER A 69 16.25 7.66 11.07
CA SER A 69 17.56 8.04 10.50
C SER A 69 17.47 9.31 9.65
N LYS A 70 16.35 9.53 8.96
CA LYS A 70 16.07 10.73 8.17
C LYS A 70 15.41 11.85 8.99
N HIS A 71 15.36 11.76 10.32
CA HIS A 71 14.76 12.76 11.21
C HIS A 71 13.30 13.10 10.85
N GLY A 72 12.51 12.08 10.46
CA GLY A 72 11.13 12.26 10.02
C GLY A 72 10.98 12.61 8.53
N GLY A 73 12.09 12.70 7.78
CA GLY A 73 12.09 12.87 6.33
C GLY A 73 11.59 11.64 5.57
N PRO A 74 11.22 11.80 4.28
CA PRO A 74 10.62 10.73 3.48
C PRO A 74 11.62 9.62 3.18
N ILE A 75 11.15 8.37 3.16
CA ILE A 75 12.00 7.20 2.84
C ILE A 75 12.36 7.22 1.36
N ARG A 76 11.44 7.63 0.49
CA ARG A 76 11.61 7.73 -0.97
C ARG A 76 11.61 9.20 -1.40
N ASP A 77 12.50 9.56 -2.32
CA ASP A 77 12.68 10.93 -2.82
C ASP A 77 11.58 11.34 -3.82
#